data_AF-A0AB38RNC1-F1
#
_entry.id   AF-A0AB38RNC1-F1
#
_cell.length_a   1.000
_cell.length_b   1.000
_cell.length_c   1.000
_cell.angle_alpha   90.00
_cell.angle_beta   90.00
_cell.angle_gamma   90.00
#
_symmetry.space_group_name_H-M   'P 1'
#
loop_
_entity.id
_entity.type
_entity.pdbx_description
1 polymer ?
#
loop_
_entity_poly.entity_id
_entity_poly.type
_entity_poly.pdbx_seq_one_letter_code
_entity_poly.pdbx_strand_id
1 'polypeptide(L)'
;MQARSDQPDEDAGEAGTFQRRFVKGLIPIAGNTDSLFVVDLRPGAAHGSVGLYYGEDGIDSSPQWENLATFVGDIASALENGSTFWSFHPVVSEGYLDWDLD
;
A
#
# COMPACT_ATOMS: atom_id res chain seq x y z
N MET A 1 11.09 1.99 32.33
CA MET A 1 10.40 2.48 31.12
C MET A 1 9.80 1.27 30.43
N GLN A 2 8.50 1.04 30.57
CA GLN A 2 7.83 -0.18 30.10
C GLN A 2 7.66 -0.11 28.57
N ALA A 3 8.08 -1.15 27.86
CA ALA A 3 7.82 -1.32 26.43
C ALA A 3 6.31 -1.43 26.19
N ARG A 4 5.74 -0.48 25.45
CA ARG A 4 4.35 -0.49 24.95
C ARG A 4 4.20 -1.24 23.62
N SER A 5 5.09 -2.18 23.28
CA SER A 5 5.26 -2.66 21.89
C SER A 5 4.49 -3.92 21.49
N ASP A 6 3.79 -4.57 22.41
CA ASP A 6 3.18 -5.90 22.16
C ASP A 6 1.68 -6.01 22.47
N GLN A 7 0.99 -4.91 22.76
CA GLN A 7 -0.47 -4.98 22.79
C GLN A 7 -1.00 -5.04 21.35
N PRO A 8 -1.88 -6.02 21.03
CA PRO A 8 -2.58 -6.02 19.76
C PRO A 8 -3.37 -4.71 19.64
N ASP A 9 -3.47 -4.18 18.44
CA ASP A 9 -4.40 -3.09 18.17
C ASP A 9 -5.82 -3.67 18.32
N GLU A 10 -6.40 -3.52 19.51
CA GLU A 10 -7.69 -4.15 19.89
C GLU A 10 -8.84 -3.74 18.94
N ASP A 11 -8.68 -2.60 18.25
CA ASP A 11 -9.62 -2.08 17.27
C ASP A 11 -9.25 -2.40 15.80
N ALA A 12 -8.23 -3.23 15.55
CA ALA A 12 -7.85 -3.62 14.20
C ALA A 12 -8.86 -4.62 13.62
N GLY A 13 -9.61 -4.19 12.60
CA GLY A 13 -10.48 -5.06 11.83
C GLY A 13 -9.71 -6.10 10.99
N GLU A 14 -10.44 -6.95 10.27
CA GLU A 14 -9.84 -7.93 9.36
C GLU A 14 -9.11 -7.25 8.19
N ALA A 15 -8.13 -7.95 7.59
CA ALA A 15 -7.46 -7.48 6.39
C ALA A 15 -8.45 -7.14 5.27
N GLY A 16 -8.18 -6.07 4.54
CA GLY A 16 -9.07 -5.57 3.49
C GLY A 16 -10.35 -4.91 4.02
N THR A 17 -10.49 -4.66 5.32
CA THR A 17 -11.56 -3.79 5.84
C THR A 17 -11.05 -2.38 6.11
N PHE A 18 -11.96 -1.41 6.07
CA PHE A 18 -11.65 0.00 6.35
C PHE A 18 -10.95 0.14 7.70
N GLN A 19 -9.85 0.87 7.73
CA GLN A 19 -9.06 1.10 8.94
C GLN A 19 -8.54 2.53 8.98
N ARG A 20 -9.17 3.34 9.85
CA ARG A 20 -8.87 4.77 9.98
C ARG A 20 -7.46 5.05 10.51
N ARG A 21 -7.07 4.32 11.55
CA ARG A 21 -5.80 4.49 12.26
C ARG A 21 -4.76 3.51 11.74
N PHE A 22 -3.53 3.96 11.63
CA PHE A 22 -2.42 3.07 11.36
C PHE A 22 -2.27 2.02 12.48
N VAL A 23 -2.20 0.75 12.11
CA VAL A 23 -2.11 -0.41 13.02
C VAL A 23 -0.91 -1.29 12.64
N LYS A 24 -0.38 -2.06 13.58
CA LYS A 24 0.83 -2.90 13.42
C LYS A 24 0.71 -3.92 12.27
N GLY A 25 -0.51 -4.31 11.91
CA GLY A 25 -0.77 -5.21 10.79
C GLY A 25 -0.62 -4.57 9.41
N LEU A 26 -0.56 -3.24 9.30
CA LEU A 26 -0.29 -2.53 8.05
C LEU A 26 1.21 -2.27 7.95
N ILE A 27 1.89 -2.92 7.00
CA ILE A 27 3.35 -2.84 6.85
C ILE A 27 3.69 -1.89 5.71
N PRO A 28 4.29 -0.71 5.95
CA PRO A 28 4.67 0.20 4.88
C PRO A 28 5.77 -0.40 4.01
N ILE A 29 5.62 -0.28 2.69
CA ILE A 29 6.59 -0.74 1.70
C ILE A 29 7.10 0.37 0.78
N ALA A 30 6.34 1.46 0.63
CA ALA A 30 6.71 2.67 -0.07
C ALA A 30 5.83 3.83 0.42
N GLY A 31 6.25 5.08 0.21
CA GLY A 31 5.43 6.21 0.60
C GLY A 31 6.03 7.57 0.26
N ASN A 32 5.19 8.59 0.38
CA ASN A 32 5.56 10.00 0.35
C ASN A 32 5.08 10.69 1.64
N THR A 33 4.99 12.01 1.65
CA THR A 33 4.55 12.79 2.82
C THR A 33 3.12 12.48 3.27
N ASP A 34 2.23 12.11 2.36
CA ASP A 34 0.78 12.07 2.61
C ASP A 34 0.20 10.65 2.55
N SER A 35 0.87 9.72 1.87
CA SER A 35 0.39 8.36 1.67
C SER A 35 1.49 7.29 1.71
N LEU A 36 1.08 6.08 2.11
CA LEU A 36 1.92 4.89 2.19
C LEU A 36 1.27 3.76 1.41
N PHE A 37 2.02 3.11 0.52
CA PHE A 37 1.67 1.75 0.13
C PHE A 37 1.97 0.82 1.30
N VAL A 38 0.98 0.02 1.70
CA VAL A 38 1.08 -0.92 2.82
C VAL A 38 0.69 -2.32 2.37
N VAL A 39 1.36 -3.32 2.93
CA VAL A 39 0.91 -4.71 2.90
C VAL A 39 0.03 -4.94 4.12
N ASP A 40 -1.19 -5.41 3.92
CA ASP A 40 -2.14 -5.70 5.00
C ASP A 40 -1.96 -7.14 5.52
N LEU A 41 -1.22 -7.27 6.62
CA LEU A 41 -0.97 -8.53 7.31
C LEU A 41 -1.93 -8.77 8.49
N ARG A 42 -3.02 -8.00 8.60
CA ARG A 42 -4.09 -8.31 9.56
C ARG A 42 -4.68 -9.70 9.23
N PRO A 43 -5.27 -10.41 10.20
CA PRO A 43 -5.98 -11.66 9.90
C PRO A 43 -7.18 -11.39 8.99
N GLY A 44 -7.52 -12.34 8.10
CA GLY A 44 -8.69 -12.22 7.22
C GLY A 44 -8.40 -12.74 5.81
N ALA A 45 -9.43 -12.73 4.96
CA ALA A 45 -9.34 -13.24 3.59
C ALA A 45 -8.39 -12.43 2.70
N ALA A 46 -8.22 -11.13 2.96
CA ALA A 46 -7.32 -10.25 2.20
C ALA A 46 -5.91 -10.14 2.83
N HIS A 47 -5.51 -11.09 3.69
CA HIS A 47 -4.18 -11.11 4.28
C HIS A 47 -3.10 -11.17 3.18
N GLY A 48 -2.14 -10.24 3.23
CA GLY A 48 -1.06 -10.11 2.25
C GLY A 48 -1.38 -9.18 1.07
N SER A 49 -2.59 -8.62 1.02
CA SER A 49 -2.98 -7.65 0.00
C SER A 49 -2.22 -6.33 0.14
N VAL A 50 -2.13 -5.57 -0.96
CA VAL A 50 -1.49 -4.24 -0.96
C VAL A 50 -2.56 -3.18 -1.15
N GLY A 51 -2.48 -2.13 -0.34
CA GLY A 51 -3.31 -0.97 -0.53
C GLY A 51 -2.64 0.34 -0.14
N LEU A 52 -3.39 1.43 -0.32
CA LEU A 52 -2.93 2.78 -0.06
C LEU A 52 -3.52 3.29 1.27
N TYR A 53 -2.63 3.60 2.22
CA TYR A 53 -2.98 4.24 3.48
C TYR A 53 -2.69 5.75 3.38
N TYR A 54 -3.71 6.57 3.65
CA TYR A 54 -3.59 8.01 3.78
C TYR A 54 -3.64 8.40 5.25
N GLY A 55 -2.72 9.26 5.72
CA GLY A 55 -2.71 9.66 7.13
C GLY A 55 -4.03 10.26 7.62
N GLU A 56 -4.69 11.03 6.74
CA GLU A 56 -5.95 11.70 7.04
C GLU A 56 -7.21 10.86 6.76
N ASP A 57 -7.15 9.77 6.00
CA ASP A 57 -8.34 8.99 5.63
C ASP A 57 -8.29 7.52 6.05
N GLY A 58 -7.10 6.99 6.30
CA GLY A 58 -6.86 5.59 6.58
C GLY A 58 -6.65 4.76 5.31
N ILE A 59 -6.93 3.46 5.40
CA ILE A 59 -6.98 2.53 4.27
C ILE A 59 -8.43 2.08 4.04
N ASP A 60 -8.81 1.98 2.77
CA ASP A 60 -10.15 1.58 2.34
C ASP A 60 -10.38 0.05 2.41
N SER A 61 -11.64 -0.36 2.34
CA SER A 61 -12.14 -1.74 2.38
C SER A 61 -11.97 -2.54 1.08
N SER A 62 -11.25 -2.01 0.10
CA SER A 62 -10.95 -2.71 -1.16
C SER A 62 -9.47 -2.58 -1.44
N PRO A 63 -8.67 -3.65 -1.27
CA PRO A 63 -7.25 -3.58 -1.60
C PRO A 63 -7.06 -3.33 -3.09
N GLN A 64 -6.08 -2.51 -3.43
CA GLN A 64 -5.74 -2.20 -4.82
C GLN A 64 -5.09 -3.41 -5.51
N TRP A 65 -4.34 -4.23 -4.78
CA TRP A 65 -3.77 -5.49 -5.28
C TRP A 65 -4.00 -6.65 -4.31
N GLU A 66 -4.27 -7.83 -4.85
CA GLU A 66 -4.48 -9.05 -4.06
C GLU A 66 -3.24 -9.46 -3.26
N ASN A 67 -2.04 -9.18 -3.76
CA ASN A 67 -0.79 -9.50 -3.08
C ASN A 67 0.39 -8.66 -3.58
N LEU A 68 1.51 -8.71 -2.84
CA LEU A 68 2.74 -7.98 -3.17
C LEU A 68 3.37 -8.38 -4.52
N ALA A 69 3.24 -9.65 -4.92
CA ALA A 69 3.80 -10.11 -6.19
C ALA A 69 3.06 -9.48 -7.37
N THR A 70 1.73 -9.36 -7.31
CA THR A 70 0.93 -8.65 -8.32
C THR A 70 1.32 -7.17 -8.37
N PHE A 71 1.45 -6.49 -7.22
CA PHE A 71 1.87 -5.08 -7.17
C PHE A 71 3.23 -4.84 -7.85
N VAL A 72 4.25 -5.64 -7.53
CA VAL A 72 5.58 -5.51 -8.14
C VAL A 72 5.55 -5.91 -9.62
N GLY A 73 4.77 -6.92 -9.98
CA GLY A 73 4.58 -7.37 -11.37
C GLY A 73 3.97 -6.30 -12.26
N ASP A 74 3.00 -5.54 -11.76
CA ASP A 74 2.40 -4.42 -12.49
C ASP A 74 3.40 -3.27 -12.69
N ILE A 75 4.22 -2.95 -11.68
CA ILE A 75 5.30 -1.94 -11.80
C ILE A 75 6.30 -2.38 -12.87
N ALA A 76 6.76 -3.64 -12.82
CA ALA A 76 7.69 -4.17 -13.81
C ALA A 76 7.11 -4.13 -15.23
N SER A 77 5.84 -4.53 -15.38
CA SER A 77 5.14 -4.50 -16.66
C SER A 77 5.04 -3.08 -17.22
N ALA A 78 4.72 -2.10 -16.38
CA ALA A 78 4.69 -0.69 -16.76
C ALA A 78 6.05 -0.20 -17.25
N LEU A 79 7.13 -0.48 -16.51
CA LEU A 79 8.49 -0.07 -16.87
C LEU A 79 9.01 -0.72 -18.15
N GLU A 80 8.69 -2.00 -18.38
CA GLU A 80 9.20 -2.75 -19.53
C GLU A 80 8.43 -2.45 -20.83
N ASN A 81 7.12 -2.18 -20.71
CA ASN A 81 6.24 -2.05 -21.87
C ASN A 81 5.72 -0.62 -22.09
N GLY A 82 6.02 0.32 -21.19
CA GLY A 82 5.45 1.67 -21.22
C GLY A 82 3.95 1.69 -20.97
N SER A 83 3.40 0.66 -20.32
CA SER A 83 1.99 0.62 -19.94
C SER A 83 1.74 1.40 -18.65
N THR A 84 0.47 1.59 -18.29
CA THR A 84 0.10 2.22 -17.03
C THR A 84 0.28 1.27 -15.85
N PHE A 85 0.79 1.81 -14.75
CA PHE A 85 0.67 1.28 -13.40
C PHE A 85 -0.46 2.05 -12.70
N TRP A 86 -1.58 1.37 -12.46
CA TRP A 86 -2.81 1.96 -11.94
C TRP A 86 -3.40 3.06 -12.85
N SER A 87 -2.96 4.31 -12.71
CA SER A 87 -3.36 5.45 -13.59
C SER A 87 -2.16 6.32 -14.00
N PHE A 88 -0.95 5.79 -13.82
CA PHE A 88 0.28 6.50 -14.10
C PHE A 88 1.11 5.73 -15.11
N HIS A 89 1.75 6.41 -16.05
CA HIS A 89 2.72 5.80 -16.95
C HIS A 89 4.13 6.27 -16.57
N PRO A 90 5.16 5.41 -16.74
CA PRO A 90 6.52 5.77 -16.40
C PRO A 90 7.09 6.71 -17.45
N VAL A 91 7.71 7.79 -17.00
CA VAL A 91 8.45 8.73 -17.85
C VAL A 91 9.85 8.96 -17.27
N VAL A 92 10.77 9.41 -18.11
CA VAL A 92 12.08 9.90 -17.65
C VAL A 92 12.06 11.41 -17.66
N SER A 93 12.07 12.01 -16.47
CA SER A 93 12.11 13.47 -16.28
C SER A 93 13.41 13.85 -15.58
N GLU A 94 14.18 14.75 -16.17
CA GLU A 94 15.48 15.21 -15.64
C GLU A 94 16.49 14.08 -15.29
N GLY A 95 16.38 12.92 -15.96
CA GLY A 95 17.24 11.75 -15.72
C GLY A 95 16.77 10.84 -14.58
N TYR A 96 15.61 11.09 -13.99
CA TYR A 96 14.98 10.27 -12.97
C TYR A 96 13.71 9.60 -13.51
N LEU A 97 13.34 8.46 -12.92
CA LEU A 97 12.02 7.87 -13.13
C LEU A 97 10.98 8.76 -12.45
N ASP A 98 9.99 9.19 -13.23
CA ASP A 98 8.79 9.87 -12.77
C ASP A 98 7.54 9.14 -13.26
N TRP A 99 6.39 9.44 -12.68
CA TRP A 99 5.11 8.80 -12.98
C TRP A 99 4.08 9.87 -13.33
N ASP A 100 3.82 10.02 -14.63
CA ASP A 100 2.85 10.99 -15.13
C ASP A 100 1.43 10.39 -15.11
N LEU A 101 0.45 11.21 -14.74
CA LEU A 101 -0.96 10.86 -14.87
C LEU A 101 -1.31 10.68 -16.34
N ASP A 102 -1.90 9.53 -16.67
CA ASP A 102 -2.47 9.25 -18.00
C ASP A 102 -3.78 10.03 -18.22
#